data_AF-A0A2W4R392-F1
#
_entry.id   AF-A0A2W4R392-F1
#
_cell.length_a   1.000
_cell.length_b   1.000
_cell.length_c   1.000
_cell.angle_alpha   90.00
_cell.angle_beta   90.00
_cell.angle_gamma   90.00
#
_symmetry.space_group_name_H-M   'P 1'
#
loop_
_entity.id
_entity.type
_entity.pdbx_description
1 polymer ?
#
loop_
_entity_poly.entity_id
_entity_poly.type
_entity_poly.pdbx_seq_one_letter_code
_entity_poly.pdbx_strand_id
1 'polypeptide(L)' 'MPFFYSISQFFFGFTAKHPSVIQMPNPEILESMVAEAAYYRANQRGFSVGNDLGDWLEAEKEIMERIALEN' A
#
# COMPACT_ATOMS: atom_id res chain seq x y z
N MET A 1 -38.12 -7.88 37.95
CA MET A 1 -37.33 -8.36 36.80
C MET A 1 -36.63 -7.17 36.15
N PRO A 2 -35.34 -6.88 36.45
CA PRO A 2 -34.55 -5.94 35.66
C PRO A 2 -33.64 -6.71 34.68
N PHE A 3 -33.76 -6.34 33.41
CA PHE A 3 -33.07 -6.91 32.27
C PHE A 3 -31.59 -6.51 32.29
N PHE A 4 -30.70 -7.50 32.25
CA PHE A 4 -29.27 -7.32 32.02
C PHE A 4 -29.02 -7.00 30.54
N TYR A 5 -28.55 -5.80 30.23
CA TYR A 5 -27.84 -5.53 28.97
C TYR A 5 -26.34 -5.48 29.25
N SER A 6 -25.72 -6.65 29.24
CA SER A 6 -24.26 -6.79 29.10
C SER A 6 -23.94 -6.70 27.62
N ILE A 7 -23.54 -5.52 27.14
CA ILE A 7 -22.94 -5.39 25.80
C ILE A 7 -21.50 -5.86 25.95
N SER A 8 -21.30 -7.10 25.52
CA SER A 8 -20.02 -7.76 25.38
C SER A 8 -19.24 -7.20 24.18
N GLN A 9 -17.91 -7.33 24.24
CA GLN A 9 -16.98 -7.32 23.10
C GLN A 9 -16.52 -5.96 22.53
N PHE A 10 -15.75 -5.19 23.30
CA PHE A 10 -14.61 -4.47 22.73
C PHE A 10 -13.45 -5.47 22.55
N PHE A 11 -13.55 -6.30 21.51
CA PHE A 11 -12.50 -7.20 21.06
C PHE A 11 -11.55 -6.39 20.16
N PHE A 12 -10.66 -5.59 20.74
CA PHE A 12 -9.53 -5.02 20.00
C PHE A 12 -8.44 -6.11 19.89
N GLY A 13 -8.71 -7.10 19.04
CA GLY A 13 -7.77 -8.17 18.71
C GLY A 13 -6.71 -7.67 17.73
N PHE A 14 -5.67 -7.00 18.25
CA PHE A 14 -4.44 -6.77 17.49
C PHE A 14 -3.62 -8.06 17.47
N THR A 15 -4.09 -9.07 16.72
CA THR A 15 -3.30 -10.26 16.40
C THR A 15 -3.27 -10.46 14.90
N ALA A 16 -2.43 -9.67 14.24
CA ALA A 16 -1.86 -10.08 12.97
C ALA A 16 -0.35 -9.82 13.03
N LYS A 17 0.35 -10.67 13.80
CA LYS A 17 1.69 -11.08 13.38
C LYS A 17 1.50 -11.74 12.03
N HIS A 18 1.53 -10.96 10.95
CA HIS A 18 1.34 -11.48 9.62
C HIS A 18 2.47 -12.48 9.38
N PRO A 19 2.17 -13.76 9.18
CA PRO A 19 3.21 -14.73 8.90
C PRO A 19 3.89 -14.28 7.61
N SER A 20 5.21 -14.25 7.66
CA SER A 20 6.11 -14.14 6.53
C SER A 20 5.80 -15.26 5.54
N VAL A 21 4.99 -14.96 4.52
CA VAL A 21 4.72 -15.85 3.38
C VAL A 21 5.34 -15.19 2.15
N ILE A 22 6.57 -15.59 1.86
CA ILE A 22 7.25 -15.61 0.55
C ILE A 22 6.72 -14.62 -0.53
N GLN A 23 7.44 -13.49 -0.64
CA GLN A 23 7.91 -12.80 -1.86
C GLN A 23 6.92 -12.41 -2.98
N MET A 24 5.77 -11.86 -2.63
CA MET A 24 5.25 -10.67 -3.33
C MET A 24 5.10 -9.59 -2.26
N PRO A 25 5.56 -8.35 -2.47
CA PRO A 25 5.26 -7.28 -1.51
C PRO A 25 3.74 -7.21 -1.37
N ASN A 26 3.24 -7.12 -0.13
CA ASN A 26 1.81 -6.91 0.14
C ASN A 26 1.30 -5.82 -0.84
N PRO A 27 0.13 -5.97 -1.49
CA PRO A 27 -0.41 -4.93 -2.38
C PRO A 27 -0.34 -3.53 -1.77
N GLU A 28 -0.54 -3.37 -0.45
CA GLU A 28 -0.36 -2.08 0.24
C GLU A 28 1.08 -1.54 0.17
N ILE A 29 2.09 -2.42 0.26
CA ILE A 29 3.51 -2.07 0.13
C ILE A 29 3.81 -1.71 -1.33
N LEU A 30 3.28 -2.46 -2.31
CA LEU A 30 3.43 -2.12 -3.73
C LEU A 30 2.87 -0.74 -4.02
N GLU A 31 1.63 -0.48 -3.60
CA GLU A 31 1.00 0.82 -3.79
C GLU A 31 1.79 1.96 -3.14
N SER A 32 2.35 1.72 -1.94
CA SER A 32 3.22 2.69 -1.27
C SER A 32 4.49 2.99 -2.07
N MET A 33 5.14 1.95 -2.61
CA MET A 33 6.36 2.11 -3.42
C MET A 33 6.06 2.83 -4.74
N VAL A 34 4.94 2.50 -5.40
CA VAL A 34 4.51 3.17 -6.63
C VAL A 34 4.15 4.64 -6.35
N ALA A 35 3.44 4.92 -5.26
CA ALA A 35 3.09 6.29 -4.86
C ALA A 35 4.33 7.13 -4.55
N GLU A 36 5.31 6.57 -3.84
CA GLU A 36 6.58 7.24 -3.54
C GLU A 36 7.39 7.53 -4.81
N ALA A 37 7.51 6.56 -5.72
CA ALA A 37 8.18 6.74 -7.00
C ALA A 37 7.47 7.77 -7.90
N ALA A 38 6.14 7.76 -7.95
CA ALA A 38 5.35 8.75 -8.69
C ALA A 38 5.52 10.16 -8.09
N TYR A 39 5.54 10.28 -6.76
CA TYR A 39 5.78 11.54 -6.07
C TYR A 39 7.17 12.12 -6.40
N TYR A 40 8.22 11.30 -6.38
CA TYR A 40 9.56 11.76 -6.75
C TYR A 40 9.66 12.17 -8.23
N ARG A 41 8.94 11.49 -9.13
CA ARG A 41 8.87 11.89 -10.56
C ARG A 41 8.14 13.22 -10.73
N ALA A 42 6.98 13.39 -10.10
CA ALA A 42 6.22 14.63 -10.14
C ALA A 42 7.05 15.79 -9.58
N ASN A 43 7.74 15.58 -8.45
CA ASN A 43 8.62 16.57 -7.83
C ASN A 43 9.77 17.00 -8.75
N GLN A 44 10.41 16.07 -9.46
CA GLN A 44 11.47 16.40 -10.43
C GLN A 44 10.99 17.27 -11.59
N ARG A 45 9.70 17.20 -11.93
CA ARG A 45 9.07 18.03 -12.97
C ARG A 45 8.37 19.28 -12.40
N GLY A 46 8.46 19.51 -11.10
CA GLY A 46 7.79 20.62 -10.43
C GLY A 46 6.27 20.49 -10.38
N PHE A 47 5.74 19.26 -10.27
CA PHE A 47 4.31 18.95 -10.18
C PHE A 47 3.49 19.56 -11.33
N SER A 48 3.96 19.38 -12.56
CA SER A 48 3.27 19.87 -13.76
C SER A 48 1.90 19.21 -13.93
N VAL A 49 0.85 20.03 -14.03
CA VAL A 49 -0.55 19.58 -14.12
C VAL A 49 -0.78 18.76 -15.39
N GLY A 50 -1.47 17.62 -15.23
CA GLY A 50 -1.88 16.75 -16.35
C GLY A 50 -0.94 15.59 -16.63
N ASN A 51 0.12 15.45 -15.85
CA ASN A 51 1.13 14.40 -16.04
C ASN A 51 1.19 13.41 -14.87
N ASP A 52 0.27 13.54 -13.90
CA ASP A 52 0.15 12.73 -12.68
C ASP A 52 -0.11 11.25 -13.01
N LEU A 53 -1.04 10.99 -13.93
CA LEU A 53 -1.38 9.62 -14.35
C LEU A 53 -0.20 8.95 -15.07
N GLY A 54 0.55 9.72 -15.86
CA GLY A 54 1.74 9.24 -16.55
C GLY A 54 2.85 8.87 -15.55
N ASP A 55 3.05 9.67 -14.51
CA ASP A 55 4.03 9.35 -13.45
C ASP A 55 3.66 8.10 -12.68
N TRP A 56 2.37 7.92 -12.41
CA TRP A 56 1.88 6.74 -11.70
C TRP A 56 2.07 5.45 -12.52
N LEU A 57 1.71 5.47 -13.81
CA LEU A 57 1.89 4.32 -14.70
C LEU A 57 3.37 3.97 -14.90
N GLU A 58 4.24 4.96 -15.06
CA GLU A 58 5.68 4.74 -15.20
C GLU A 58 6.29 4.18 -13.91
N ALA A 59 5.84 4.67 -12.76
CA ALA A 59 6.25 4.15 -11.45
C ALA A 59 5.78 2.70 -11.22
N GLU A 60 4.53 2.38 -11.55
CA GLU A 60 3.99 1.03 -11.44
C GLU A 60 4.79 0.03 -12.28
N LYS A 61 5.06 0.40 -13.53
CA LYS A 61 5.85 -0.43 -14.45
C LYS A 61 7.27 -0.67 -13.93
N GLU A 62 7.94 0.36 -13.43
CA GLU A 62 9.30 0.23 -12.88
C GLU A 62 9.35 -0.71 -11.66
N ILE A 63 8.39 -0.56 -10.74
CA ILE A 63 8.30 -1.42 -9.54
C ILE A 63 8.01 -2.87 -9.95
N MET A 64 7.07 -3.09 -10.87
CA MET A 64 6.76 -4.41 -11.41
C MET A 64 7.97 -5.06 -12.09
N GLU A 65 8.72 -4.30 -12.91
CA GLU A 65 9.94 -4.80 -13.57
C GLU A 65 11.02 -5.18 -12.54
N ARG A 66 11.22 -4.36 -11.49
CA ARG A 66 12.20 -4.66 -10.44
C ARG A 66 11.86 -5.94 -9.68
N ILE A 67 10.59 -6.14 -9.34
CA ILE A 67 10.12 -7.34 -8.65
C ILE A 67 10.21 -8.58 -9.54
N ALA A 68 9.94 -8.41 -10.85
CA ALA A 68 10.06 -9.49 -11.82
C ALA A 68 11.52 -9.93 -12.05
N LEU A 69 12.48 -9.00 -11.97
CA LEU A 69 13.91 -9.30 -12.11
C LEU A 69 14.54 -9.93 -10.86
N GLU A 70 13.89 -9.81 -9.70
CA GLU A 70 14.38 -10.33 -8.41
C GLU A 70 13.87 -11.76 -8.12
N ASN A 71 13.06 -12.35 -9.02
CA ASN A 71 12.54 -13.73 -8.94
C ASN A 71 13.32 -14.74 -9.81
#